data_AF-A0A4Y2L4J8-F1
#
_entry.id   AF-A0A4Y2L4J8-F1
#
_cell.length_a   1.000
_cell.length_b   1.000
_cell.length_c   1.000
_cell.angle_alpha   90.00
_cell.angle_beta   90.00
_cell.angle_gamma   90.00
#
_symmetry.space_group_name_H-M   'P 1'
#
loop_
_entity.id
_entity.type
_entity.pdbx_description
1 polymer ?
#
loop_
_entity_poly.entity_id
_entity_poly.type
_entity_poly.pdbx_seq_one_letter_code
_entity_poly.pdbx_strand_id
1 'polypeptide(L)'
;MEDILKEKEKLAAKLTSIVPINMTPRDELDFRSATHCSICKKALKGNRVRDHDHQDIRQTGRYRAALHSSCNLNFRLSKKIPVLFHNLKNFDGHLIMQKIGKLKDYEISVIPTTMEKCHILFIKVIS
;
A
#
# COMPACT_ATOMS: atom_id res chain seq x y z
N MET A 1 -21.46 -6.11 11.47
CA MET A 1 -21.06 -6.12 10.03
C MET A 1 -20.96 -4.68 9.51
N GLU A 2 -21.91 -3.82 9.88
CA GLU A 2 -21.88 -2.36 9.63
C GLU A 2 -20.60 -1.68 10.14
N ASP A 3 -20.10 -2.05 11.32
CA ASP A 3 -18.85 -1.50 11.85
C ASP A 3 -17.64 -1.76 10.94
N ILE A 4 -17.61 -2.91 10.28
CA ILE A 4 -16.46 -3.32 9.45
C ILE A 4 -16.55 -2.67 8.08
N LEU A 5 -17.75 -2.49 7.55
CA LEU A 5 -17.96 -1.71 6.33
C LEU A 5 -17.57 -0.24 6.56
N LYS A 6 -17.96 0.31 7.72
CA LYS A 6 -17.57 1.67 8.13
C LYS A 6 -16.05 1.82 8.30
N GLU A 7 -15.37 0.84 8.89
CA GLU A 7 -13.90 0.85 8.99
C GLU A 7 -13.22 0.67 7.63
N LYS A 8 -13.75 -0.19 6.75
CA LYS A 8 -13.26 -0.34 5.36
C LYS A 8 -13.36 0.99 4.60
N GLU A 9 -14.49 1.68 4.70
CA GLU A 9 -14.72 2.98 4.04
C GLU A 9 -13.77 4.05 4.59
N LYS A 10 -13.59 4.11 5.91
CA LYS A 10 -12.61 5.02 6.54
C LYS A 10 -11.17 4.74 6.07
N LEU A 11 -10.79 3.46 5.98
CA LEU A 11 -9.44 3.07 5.54
C LEU A 11 -9.24 3.34 4.04
N ALA A 12 -10.25 3.08 3.21
CA ALA A 12 -10.22 3.39 1.79
C ALA A 12 -10.09 4.90 1.55
N ALA A 13 -10.91 5.71 2.25
CA ALA A 13 -10.86 7.17 2.16
C ALA A 13 -9.48 7.73 2.55
N LYS A 14 -8.84 7.17 3.60
CA LYS A 14 -7.49 7.53 4.01
C LYS A 14 -6.41 7.13 2.99
N LEU A 15 -6.58 6.00 2.29
CA LEU A 15 -5.64 5.57 1.25
C LEU A 15 -5.81 6.32 -0.08
N THR A 16 -6.98 6.90 -0.33
CA THR A 16 -7.28 7.65 -1.56
C THR A 16 -7.14 9.16 -1.42
N SER A 17 -6.93 9.68 -0.21
CA SER A 17 -6.81 11.11 0.00
C SER A 17 -5.60 11.69 -0.74
N ILE A 18 -5.81 12.85 -1.37
CA ILE A 18 -4.74 13.59 -2.03
C ILE A 18 -4.10 14.48 -0.97
N VAL A 19 -2.85 14.20 -0.64
CA VAL A 19 -2.06 14.99 0.30
C VAL A 19 -1.23 16.00 -0.49
N PRO A 20 -1.27 17.31 -0.13
CA PRO A 20 -0.43 18.32 -0.75
C PRO A 20 1.04 18.02 -0.49
N ILE A 21 1.91 18.31 -1.46
CA ILE A 21 3.34 18.09 -1.29
C ILE A 21 3.91 19.06 -0.25
N ASN A 22 4.75 18.53 0.63
CA ASN A 22 5.47 19.28 1.64
C ASN A 22 6.98 19.21 1.35
N MET A 23 7.58 20.38 1.14
CA MET A 23 8.98 20.54 0.78
C MET A 23 9.65 21.55 1.68
N THR A 24 10.82 21.18 2.21
CA THR A 24 11.75 22.12 2.83
C THR A 24 12.58 22.84 1.77
N PRO A 25 13.24 23.96 2.09
CA PRO A 25 14.17 24.61 1.17
C PRO A 25 15.28 23.67 0.67
N ARG A 26 15.69 22.70 1.49
CA ARG A 26 16.67 21.68 1.13
C ARG A 26 16.13 20.70 0.09
N ASP A 27 14.85 20.31 0.19
CA ASP A 27 14.20 19.43 -0.77
C ASP A 27 14.04 20.11 -2.14
N GLU A 28 13.75 21.41 -2.15
CA GLU A 28 13.67 22.17 -3.40
C GLU A 28 15.06 22.31 -4.04
N LEU A 29 16.13 22.45 -3.25
CA LEU A 29 17.50 22.43 -3.75
C LEU A 29 17.88 21.06 -4.33
N ASP A 30 17.53 19.98 -3.65
CA ASP A 30 17.72 18.61 -4.13
C ASP A 30 17.00 18.41 -5.48
N PHE A 31 15.71 18.75 -5.55
CA PHE A 31 14.93 18.63 -6.78
C PHE A 31 15.53 19.45 -7.93
N ARG A 32 15.99 20.68 -7.66
CA ARG A 32 16.58 21.57 -8.67
C ARG A 32 17.91 21.05 -9.19
N SER A 33 18.75 20.51 -8.31
CA SER A 33 20.07 19.98 -8.64
C SER A 33 20.05 18.55 -9.19
N ALA A 34 18.93 17.83 -9.04
CA ALA A 34 18.79 16.47 -9.55
C ALA A 34 18.93 16.39 -11.08
N THR A 35 19.94 15.63 -11.52
CA THR A 35 20.25 15.37 -12.94
C THR A 35 19.77 14.01 -13.40
N HIS A 36 19.63 13.04 -12.49
CA HIS A 36 19.29 11.65 -12.77
C HIS A 36 18.09 11.21 -11.93
N CYS A 37 17.27 10.31 -12.49
CA CYS A 37 16.12 9.75 -11.79
C CYS A 37 16.60 8.86 -10.63
N SER A 38 16.04 9.08 -9.43
CA SER A 38 16.42 8.29 -8.25
C SER A 38 16.11 6.79 -8.35
N ILE A 39 15.17 6.39 -9.21
CA ILE A 39 14.81 4.97 -9.44
C ILE A 39 15.67 4.35 -10.53
N CYS A 40 15.51 4.79 -11.79
CA CYS A 40 16.16 4.13 -12.92
C CYS A 40 17.60 4.61 -13.19
N LYS A 41 18.07 5.62 -12.44
CA LYS A 41 19.41 6.22 -12.53
C LYS A 41 19.77 6.85 -13.88
N LYS A 42 18.81 7.01 -14.80
CA LYS A 42 19.00 7.68 -16.10
C LYS A 42 18.74 9.19 -15.99
N ALA A 43 19.35 9.97 -16.87
CA ALA A 43 19.21 11.43 -16.90
C ALA A 43 17.76 11.90 -17.04
N LEU A 44 17.38 12.96 -16.32
CA LEU A 44 15.99 13.44 -16.21
C LEU A 44 15.48 14.24 -17.44
N LYS A 45 16.36 14.64 -18.36
CA LYS A 45 16.07 15.23 -19.70
C LYS A 45 14.91 16.26 -19.78
N GLY A 46 14.62 16.98 -18.68
CA GLY A 46 13.57 18.02 -18.62
C GLY A 46 12.19 17.56 -18.12
N ASN A 47 11.87 16.27 -18.18
CA ASN A 47 10.57 15.73 -17.72
C ASN A 47 10.64 15.22 -16.27
N ARG A 48 11.25 16.00 -15.37
CA ARG A 48 11.36 15.64 -13.95
C ARG A 48 10.10 15.98 -13.19
N VAL A 49 9.61 15.01 -12.42
CA VAL A 49 8.47 15.16 -11.51
C VAL A 49 8.93 14.99 -10.07
N ARG A 50 8.19 15.58 -9.14
CA ARG A 50 8.41 15.47 -7.70
C ARG A 50 7.60 14.27 -7.18
N ASP A 51 8.29 13.21 -6.77
CA ASP A 51 7.65 12.11 -6.03
C ASP A 51 7.47 12.52 -4.56
N HIS A 52 6.32 12.20 -3.99
CA HIS A 52 6.03 12.50 -2.59
C HIS A 52 5.14 11.44 -1.95
N ASP A 53 5.17 11.39 -0.62
CA ASP A 53 4.39 10.42 0.13
C ASP A 53 2.91 10.80 0.20
N HIS A 54 2.05 9.84 -0.11
CA HIS A 54 0.60 9.93 -0.05
C HIS A 54 -0.01 9.06 1.05
N GLN A 55 0.78 8.19 1.70
CA GLN A 55 0.31 7.08 2.55
C GLN A 55 0.75 7.19 4.00
N ASP A 56 1.64 8.11 4.35
CA ASP A 56 2.06 8.31 5.74
C ASP A 56 0.82 8.50 6.65
N ILE A 57 0.78 7.79 7.77
CA ILE A 57 -0.25 7.88 8.82
C ILE A 57 -0.42 9.34 9.28
N ARG A 58 0.65 10.14 9.17
CA ARG A 58 0.68 11.57 9.49
C ARG A 58 0.29 12.48 8.32
N GLN A 59 -0.02 11.94 7.13
CA GLN A 59 -0.35 12.67 5.90
C GLN A 59 0.62 13.83 5.63
N THR A 60 1.93 13.55 5.76
CA THR A 60 2.95 14.59 5.76
C THR A 60 3.23 15.18 4.38
N GLY A 61 2.85 14.47 3.30
CA GLY A 61 3.07 14.93 1.94
C GLY A 61 4.54 15.03 1.54
N ARG A 62 5.43 14.39 2.31
CA ARG A 62 6.87 14.64 2.25
C ARG A 62 7.44 14.29 0.87
N TYR A 63 8.21 15.21 0.29
CA TYR A 63 8.99 14.96 -0.91
C TYR A 63 9.99 13.81 -0.71
N ARG A 64 10.08 12.94 -1.72
CA ARG A 64 10.93 11.74 -1.71
C ARG A 64 12.09 11.88 -2.68
N ALA A 65 11.82 12.26 -3.93
CA ALA A 65 12.84 12.30 -4.98
C ALA A 65 12.37 12.98 -6.28
N ALA A 66 13.34 13.33 -7.13
CA ALA A 66 13.10 13.70 -8.52
C ALA A 66 13.10 12.45 -9.41
N LEU A 67 12.01 12.21 -10.13
CA LEU A 67 11.84 11.03 -10.98
C LEU A 67 11.45 11.42 -12.41
N HIS A 68 11.57 10.48 -13.35
CA HIS A 68 10.80 10.58 -14.59
C HIS A 68 9.32 10.40 -14.28
N SER A 69 8.46 11.06 -15.05
CA SER A 69 7.00 10.86 -14.95
C SER A 69 6.60 9.38 -15.04
N SER A 70 7.22 8.62 -15.95
CA SER A 70 6.98 7.18 -16.08
C SER A 70 7.43 6.37 -14.85
N CYS A 71 8.61 6.69 -14.31
CA CYS A 71 9.10 6.03 -13.09
C CYS A 71 8.20 6.33 -11.90
N ASN A 72 7.71 7.57 -11.77
CA ASN A 72 6.79 7.98 -10.72
C ASN A 72 5.44 7.25 -10.80
N LEU A 73 4.88 7.12 -12.01
CA LEU A 73 3.62 6.41 -12.21
C LEU A 73 3.73 4.91 -11.89
N ASN A 74 4.87 4.30 -12.20
CA ASN A 74 5.14 2.90 -11.92
C ASN A 74 5.54 2.65 -10.46
N PHE A 75 6.08 3.66 -9.77
CA PHE A 75 6.44 3.61 -8.36
C PHE A 75 5.25 3.90 -7.45
N ARG A 76 4.14 3.20 -7.68
CA ARG A 76 2.96 3.25 -6.81
C ARG A 76 3.01 2.10 -5.83
N LEU A 77 3.07 2.42 -4.55
CA LEU A 77 2.85 1.43 -3.49
C LEU A 77 1.44 0.85 -3.64
N SER A 78 1.33 -0.48 -3.60
CA SER A 78 0.06 -1.20 -3.64
C SER A 78 -0.85 -0.71 -2.50
N LYS A 79 -1.98 -0.08 -2.84
CA LYS A 79 -3.02 0.35 -1.88
C LYS A 79 -3.92 -0.81 -1.43
N LYS A 80 -3.41 -2.05 -1.46
CA LYS A 80 -4.18 -3.23 -1.04
C LYS A 80 -4.00 -3.40 0.46
N ILE A 81 -5.10 -3.26 1.21
CA ILE A 81 -5.17 -3.67 2.61
C ILE A 81 -5.50 -5.16 2.63
N PRO A 82 -4.59 -6.04 3.07
CA PRO A 82 -4.88 -7.46 3.16
C PRO A 82 -5.79 -7.76 4.36
N VAL A 83 -7.11 -7.82 4.16
CA VAL A 83 -8.07 -8.32 5.15
C VAL A 83 -8.82 -9.47 4.51
N LEU A 84 -8.77 -10.69 5.09
CA LEU A 84 -9.49 -11.80 4.48
C LEU A 84 -10.63 -12.37 5.26
N PHE A 85 -10.57 -12.52 6.58
CA PHE A 85 -11.78 -12.82 7.33
C PHE A 85 -11.71 -12.22 8.73
N HIS A 86 -12.81 -11.71 9.23
CA HIS A 86 -12.91 -11.18 10.61
C HIS A 86 -13.83 -12.02 11.50
N ASN A 87 -14.34 -13.16 11.00
CA ASN A 87 -14.91 -14.27 11.77
C ASN A 87 -15.34 -15.42 10.82
N LEU A 88 -14.60 -16.52 10.72
CA LEU A 88 -14.97 -17.74 9.96
C LEU A 88 -15.79 -18.73 10.79
N LYS A 89 -16.17 -18.39 12.03
CA LYS A 89 -16.70 -19.31 13.05
C LYS A 89 -17.98 -20.07 12.67
N ASN A 90 -18.72 -19.61 11.65
CA ASN A 90 -19.95 -20.23 11.15
C ASN A 90 -19.94 -20.48 9.62
N PHE A 91 -18.78 -20.33 8.96
CA PHE A 91 -18.62 -20.69 7.55
C PHE A 91 -17.87 -22.01 7.45
N ASP A 92 -18.07 -22.72 6.34
CA ASP A 92 -17.33 -23.94 6.05
C ASP A 92 -15.90 -23.61 5.60
N GLY A 93 -15.13 -23.04 6.52
CA GLY A 93 -13.85 -22.40 6.28
C GLY A 93 -12.78 -23.35 5.73
N HIS A 94 -12.97 -24.65 5.91
CA HIS A 94 -12.06 -25.69 5.42
C HIS A 94 -11.93 -25.66 3.88
N LEU A 95 -13.02 -25.46 3.15
CA LEU A 95 -13.03 -25.32 1.68
C LEU A 95 -12.28 -24.07 1.22
N ILE A 96 -12.45 -22.97 1.96
CA ILE A 96 -11.82 -21.67 1.66
C ILE A 96 -10.31 -21.75 1.92
N MET A 97 -9.89 -22.36 3.04
CA MET A 97 -8.47 -22.56 3.36
C MET A 97 -7.74 -23.45 2.35
N GLN A 98 -8.39 -24.50 1.83
CA GLN A 98 -7.80 -25.38 0.81
C GLN A 98 -7.49 -24.65 -0.50
N LYS A 99 -8.27 -23.62 -0.85
CA LYS A 99 -8.03 -22.80 -2.04
C LYS A 99 -7.01 -21.70 -1.77
N ILE A 100 -7.07 -21.08 -0.60
CA ILE A 100 -6.14 -20.04 -0.15
C ILE A 100 -4.71 -20.58 -0.05
N GLY A 101 -4.51 -21.78 0.50
CA GLY A 101 -3.18 -22.42 0.58
C GLY A 101 -2.52 -22.72 -0.77
N LYS A 102 -3.24 -22.55 -1.89
CA LYS A 102 -2.69 -22.69 -3.25
C LYS A 102 -2.17 -21.36 -3.82
N LEU A 103 -2.43 -20.24 -3.17
CA LEU A 103 -1.93 -18.93 -3.56
C LEU A 103 -0.46 -18.81 -3.13
N LYS A 104 0.46 -18.93 -4.09
CA LYS A 104 1.91 -18.92 -3.83
C LYS A 104 2.49 -17.53 -3.62
N ASP A 105 1.85 -16.50 -4.18
CA ASP A 105 2.30 -15.10 -4.13
C ASP A 105 1.76 -14.34 -2.91
N TYR A 106 1.35 -15.08 -1.88
CA TYR A 106 0.60 -14.52 -0.77
C TYR A 106 1.01 -15.18 0.56
N GLU A 107 1.32 -14.36 1.57
CA GLU A 107 1.63 -14.81 2.94
C GLU A 107 0.34 -14.85 3.75
N ILE A 108 -0.02 -16.03 4.25
CA ILE A 108 -1.28 -16.26 4.96
C ILE A 108 -1.00 -16.42 6.46
N SER A 109 -1.68 -15.64 7.30
CA SER A 109 -1.63 -15.72 8.76
C SER A 109 -3.03 -15.85 9.34
N VAL A 110 -3.22 -16.82 10.24
CA VAL A 110 -4.53 -17.19 10.78
C VAL A 110 -4.46 -17.12 12.30
N ILE A 111 -5.53 -16.63 12.96
CA ILE A 111 -5.74 -16.81 14.41
C ILE A 111 -6.84 -17.87 14.59
N PRO A 112 -6.47 -19.15 14.77
CA PRO A 112 -7.44 -20.22 14.93
C PRO A 112 -8.01 -20.25 16.35
N THR A 113 -9.27 -20.66 16.48
CA THR A 113 -9.92 -20.97 17.77
C THR A 113 -10.09 -22.47 17.94
N THR A 114 -10.48 -23.16 16.87
CA THR A 114 -10.55 -24.62 16.77
C THR A 114 -10.11 -25.04 15.36
N MET A 115 -9.96 -26.35 15.11
CA MET A 115 -9.55 -26.90 13.80
C MET A 115 -10.44 -26.45 12.63
N GLU A 116 -11.69 -26.06 12.89
CA GLU A 116 -12.66 -25.63 11.87
C GLU A 116 -13.02 -24.14 11.98
N LYS A 117 -12.62 -23.46 13.06
CA LYS A 117 -13.04 -22.09 13.37
C LYS A 117 -11.83 -21.16 13.43
N CYS A 118 -11.81 -20.16 12.55
CA CYS A 118 -10.80 -19.11 12.55
C CYS A 118 -11.44 -17.76 12.91
N HIS A 119 -10.90 -17.03 13.88
CA HIS A 119 -11.44 -15.71 14.22
C HIS A 119 -11.00 -14.66 13.20
N ILE A 120 -9.74 -14.69 12.78
CA ILE A 120 -9.21 -13.72 11.81
C ILE A 120 -8.27 -14.41 10.83
N LEU A 121 -8.40 -14.09 9.54
CA LEU A 121 -7.43 -14.44 8.49
C LEU A 121 -6.85 -13.18 7.86
N PHE A 122 -5.53 -13.09 7.87
CA PHE A 122 -4.75 -12.13 7.11
C PHE A 122 -4.10 -12.84 5.93
N ILE A 123 -4.14 -12.24 4.74
CA ILE A 123 -3.37 -12.70 3.58
C ILE A 123 -2.70 -11.49 2.97
N LYS A 124 -1.41 -11.35 3.22
CA LYS A 124 -0.60 -10.31 2.63
C LYS A 124 -0.23 -10.71 1.21
N VAL A 125 -0.27 -9.75 0.30
CA VAL A 125 0.28 -9.92 -1.05
C VAL A 125 1.80 -9.88 -0.92
N ILE A 126 2.49 -10.89 -1.44
CA ILE A 126 3.94 -10.86 -1.58
C ILE A 126 4.22 -10.03 -2.83
N SER A 127 4.64 -8.77 -2.63
CA SER A 127 5.10 -7.89 -3.71
C SER A 127 6.60 -7.94 -3.87
#